data_AF-A0A183Q1F5-F1
#
_entry.id   AF-A0A183Q1F5-F1
#
_cell.length_a   1.000
_cell.length_b   1.000
_cell.length_c   1.000
_cell.angle_alpha   90.00
_cell.angle_beta   90.00
_cell.angle_gamma   90.00
#
_symmetry.space_group_name_H-M   'P 1'
#
loop_
_entity.id
_entity.type
_entity.pdbx_description
1 polymer ?
#
loop_
_entity_poly.entity_id
_entity_poly.type
_entity_poly.pdbx_seq_one_letter_code
_entity_poly.pdbx_strand_id
1 'polypeptide(L)'
;MNKNWMELEKKAQERNRAYVILGDKEVDYDPNFRLYLNTKLSNPQYGPDVFSKATVINYTVTMKGLEDQLLSVIVKSERCELEEQREFLIKETSQNKKLLKDLEDSLLRELATSTGNMLDNVELVNTLEETKLKANEVSEKLEMGAKTAIDIDILRDGYRPAAKRGAILFFVLSDMSSINSMYQYSLTAYLDVFQISLHKSMPDVVLKKRLQNIINKLTYNVYTYGCTGKFKVNHFKYKFYTKDYKIILIK
;
A
#
# COMPACT_ATOMS: atom_id res chain seq x y z
N MET A 1 14.81 -18.40 28.69
CA MET A 1 13.99 -17.48 29.50
C MET A 1 12.56 -17.50 28.92
N ASN A 2 11.64 -18.11 29.66
CA ASN A 2 10.19 -18.32 29.44
C ASN A 2 9.63 -18.47 28.02
N LYS A 3 9.49 -19.74 27.61
CA LYS A 3 8.52 -20.22 26.61
C LYS A 3 7.14 -20.35 27.29
N ASN A 4 6.36 -19.27 27.38
CA ASN A 4 4.95 -19.40 27.75
C ASN A 4 4.12 -18.18 27.34
N TRP A 5 3.94 -17.96 26.04
CA TRP A 5 3.02 -16.93 25.56
C TRP A 5 2.05 -17.50 24.52
N MET A 6 0.79 -17.57 24.96
CA MET A 6 -0.44 -17.75 24.20
C MET A 6 -0.55 -19.01 23.34
N GLU A 7 -0.81 -20.13 24.00
CA GLU A 7 -1.50 -21.25 23.39
C GLU A 7 -3.01 -21.02 23.53
N LEU A 8 -3.60 -20.29 22.55
CA LEU A 8 -5.05 -20.09 22.46
C LEU A 8 -5.71 -21.36 21.92
N GLU A 9 -5.62 -22.46 22.65
CA GLU A 9 -6.46 -23.62 22.38
C GLU A 9 -7.89 -23.29 22.80
N LYS A 10 -8.81 -23.25 21.83
CA LYS A 10 -10.25 -23.15 22.06
C LYS A 10 -10.71 -24.43 22.79
N LYS A 11 -10.59 -24.45 24.12
CA LYS A 11 -10.98 -25.58 24.95
C LYS A 11 -12.41 -25.40 25.43
N ALA A 12 -13.24 -26.36 25.04
CA ALA A 12 -14.56 -26.70 25.57
C ALA A 12 -15.67 -25.64 25.46
N GLN A 13 -16.68 -25.97 24.67
CA GLN A 13 -17.97 -25.30 24.63
C GLN A 13 -18.87 -25.88 25.73
N GLU A 14 -18.68 -25.44 26.97
CA GLU A 14 -19.67 -25.70 28.02
C GLU A 14 -20.80 -24.68 27.91
N ARG A 15 -22.01 -25.16 27.58
CA ARG A 15 -23.29 -24.43 27.60
C ARG A 15 -23.18 -22.95 27.13
N ASN A 16 -23.15 -22.77 25.82
CA ASN A 16 -23.34 -21.48 25.13
C ASN A 16 -22.33 -20.35 25.40
N ARG A 17 -21.26 -20.60 26.16
CA ARG A 17 -20.20 -19.63 26.45
C ARG A 17 -18.87 -20.11 25.86
N ALA A 18 -18.30 -19.36 24.93
CA ALA A 18 -16.94 -19.58 24.48
C ALA A 18 -15.99 -18.83 25.41
N TYR A 19 -14.92 -19.49 25.87
CA TYR A 19 -13.90 -18.90 26.71
C TYR A 19 -12.50 -19.32 26.24
N VAL A 20 -11.50 -18.57 26.65
CA VAL A 20 -10.07 -18.83 26.43
C VAL A 20 -9.34 -18.76 27.76
N ILE A 21 -8.31 -19.60 27.94
CA ILE A 21 -7.48 -19.58 29.13
C ILE A 21 -6.26 -18.70 28.86
N LEU A 22 -6.10 -17.66 29.67
CA LEU A 22 -4.96 -16.74 29.62
C LEU A 22 -4.15 -16.91 30.90
N GLY A 23 -3.11 -17.76 30.84
CA GLY A 23 -2.32 -18.13 32.01
C GLY A 23 -3.11 -19.03 32.94
N ASP A 24 -3.49 -18.51 34.11
CA ASP A 24 -4.28 -19.17 35.15
C ASP A 24 -5.75 -18.71 35.19
N LYS A 25 -6.17 -17.81 34.29
CA LYS A 25 -7.51 -17.22 34.28
C LYS A 25 -8.33 -17.65 33.07
N GLU A 26 -9.60 -17.97 33.32
CA GLU A 26 -10.62 -18.13 32.29
C GLU A 26 -11.19 -16.76 31.89
N VAL A 27 -11.22 -16.49 30.60
CA VAL A 27 -11.69 -15.22 30.03
C VAL A 27 -12.66 -15.49 28.90
N ASP A 28 -13.74 -14.72 28.83
CA ASP A 28 -14.75 -14.88 27.78
C ASP A 28 -14.23 -14.50 26.41
N TYR A 29 -14.54 -15.35 25.44
CA TYR A 29 -14.17 -15.14 24.06
C TYR A 29 -15.28 -14.40 23.31
N ASP A 30 -14.99 -13.17 22.90
CA ASP A 30 -15.81 -12.42 21.95
C ASP A 30 -15.54 -12.92 20.52
N PRO A 31 -16.55 -13.41 19.78
CA PRO A 31 -16.41 -13.80 18.38
C PRO A 31 -15.90 -12.70 17.44
N ASN A 32 -16.01 -11.42 17.83
CA ASN A 32 -15.50 -10.29 17.06
C ASN A 32 -14.04 -9.92 17.39
N PHE A 33 -13.42 -10.58 18.38
CA PHE A 33 -12.05 -10.29 18.78
C PHE A 33 -11.07 -10.61 17.65
N ARG A 34 -10.14 -9.68 17.39
CA ARG A 34 -9.05 -9.85 16.42
C ARG A 34 -7.73 -9.39 17.02
N LEU A 35 -6.69 -10.21 16.90
CA LEU A 35 -5.35 -9.91 17.40
C LEU A 35 -4.38 -9.57 16.26
N TYR A 36 -3.76 -8.39 16.36
CA TYR A 36 -2.72 -7.94 15.45
C TYR A 36 -1.43 -7.75 16.26
N LEU A 37 -0.36 -8.43 15.84
CA LEU A 37 0.96 -8.26 16.45
C LEU A 37 1.89 -7.61 15.43
N ASN A 38 2.78 -6.73 15.89
CA ASN A 38 3.81 -6.14 15.05
C ASN A 38 5.22 -6.39 15.60
N THR A 39 6.21 -6.43 14.71
CA THR A 39 7.62 -6.51 15.11
C THR A 39 8.48 -5.61 14.24
N LYS A 40 9.54 -5.06 14.85
CA LYS A 40 10.57 -4.25 14.19
C LYS A 40 11.75 -5.10 13.70
N LEU A 41 11.73 -6.41 13.95
CA LEU A 41 12.76 -7.32 13.44
C LEU A 41 12.59 -7.43 11.92
N SER A 42 13.64 -7.09 11.16
CA SER A 42 13.61 -7.10 9.69
C SER A 42 13.48 -8.52 9.13
N ASN A 43 14.05 -9.52 9.81
CA ASN A 43 13.93 -10.93 9.42
C ASN A 43 13.86 -11.89 10.62
N PRO A 44 12.74 -11.88 11.38
CA PRO A 44 12.53 -12.88 12.42
C PRO A 44 12.39 -14.25 11.77
N GLN A 45 13.20 -15.21 12.20
CA GLN A 45 13.00 -16.60 11.82
C GLN A 45 11.94 -17.20 12.72
N TYR A 46 10.74 -17.41 12.16
CA TYR A 46 9.67 -18.11 12.83
C TYR A 46 9.71 -19.59 12.44
N GLY A 47 9.44 -20.46 13.42
CA GLY A 47 9.28 -21.90 13.17
C GLY A 47 7.96 -22.20 12.44
N PRO A 48 7.82 -23.39 11.84
CA PRO A 48 6.58 -23.82 11.19
C PRO A 48 5.33 -23.69 12.09
N ASP A 49 5.50 -23.89 13.40
CA ASP A 49 4.44 -23.77 14.40
C ASP A 49 3.74 -22.40 14.37
N VAL A 50 4.52 -21.32 14.18
CA VAL A 50 3.96 -19.96 14.09
C VAL A 50 3.19 -19.78 12.79
N PHE A 51 3.73 -20.26 11.67
CA PHE A 51 3.05 -20.16 10.36
C PHE A 51 1.78 -21.01 10.30
N SER A 52 1.67 -22.06 11.12
CA SER A 52 0.47 -22.87 11.25
C SER A 52 -0.65 -22.16 12.03
N LYS A 53 -0.28 -21.33 13.03
CA LYS A 53 -1.20 -20.64 13.93
C LYS A 53 -1.49 -19.18 13.49
N ALA A 54 -0.61 -18.59 12.67
CA ALA A 54 -0.65 -17.18 12.32
C ALA A 54 -0.23 -16.92 10.87
N THR A 55 -0.89 -15.97 10.24
CA THR A 55 -0.49 -15.41 8.94
C THR A 55 0.54 -14.31 9.15
N VAL A 56 1.76 -14.51 8.67
CA VAL A 56 2.83 -13.51 8.76
C VAL A 56 2.83 -12.63 7.50
N ILE A 57 2.65 -11.33 7.67
CA ILE A 57 2.70 -10.36 6.56
C ILE A 57 4.02 -9.60 6.58
N ASN A 58 4.71 -9.60 5.43
CA ASN A 58 5.95 -8.86 5.24
C ASN A 58 5.68 -7.47 4.62
N TYR A 59 5.78 -6.40 5.41
CA TYR A 59 5.72 -5.01 4.94
C TYR A 59 7.10 -4.36 4.80
N THR A 60 8.12 -5.15 4.43
CA THR A 60 9.43 -4.57 4.12
C THR A 60 9.34 -3.71 2.87
N VAL A 61 9.87 -2.49 2.93
CA VAL A 61 10.01 -1.61 1.77
C VAL A 61 10.82 -2.34 0.71
N THR A 62 10.24 -2.51 -0.47
CA THR A 62 10.91 -3.14 -1.62
C THR A 62 11.47 -2.06 -2.55
N MET A 63 12.53 -2.40 -3.30
CA MET A 63 13.11 -1.51 -4.31
C MET A 63 12.04 -0.96 -5.27
N LYS A 64 11.20 -1.85 -5.82
CA LYS A 64 10.12 -1.47 -6.74
C LYS A 64 9.05 -0.62 -6.05
N GLY A 65 8.62 -1.01 -4.85
CA GLY A 65 7.61 -0.26 -4.11
C GLY A 65 8.06 1.16 -3.75
N LEU A 66 9.33 1.33 -3.36
CA LEU A 66 9.89 2.64 -3.11
C LEU A 66 10.08 3.45 -4.40
N GLU A 67 10.53 2.81 -5.48
CA GLU A 67 10.63 3.47 -6.80
C GLU A 67 9.26 4.05 -7.22
N ASP A 68 8.20 3.27 -7.13
CA ASP A 68 6.84 3.71 -7.49
C ASP A 68 6.34 4.82 -6.55
N GLN A 69 6.68 4.76 -5.25
CA GLN A 69 6.38 5.83 -4.29
C GLN A 69 7.10 7.14 -4.66
N LEU A 70 8.40 7.07 -4.95
CA LEU A 70 9.20 8.23 -5.34
C LEU A 70 8.74 8.80 -6.69
N LEU A 71 8.28 7.95 -7.60
CA LEU A 71 7.69 8.37 -8.87
C LEU A 71 6.46 9.25 -8.64
N SER A 72 5.52 8.82 -7.79
CA SER A 72 4.37 9.65 -7.42
C SER A 72 4.79 10.99 -6.80
N VAL A 73 5.82 11.01 -5.95
CA VAL A 73 6.34 12.27 -5.37
C VAL A 73 6.91 13.21 -6.44
N ILE A 74 7.70 12.68 -7.38
CA ILE A 74 8.27 13.48 -8.48
C ILE A 74 7.15 14.02 -9.38
N VAL A 75 6.24 13.15 -9.83
CA VAL A 75 5.15 13.54 -10.74
C VAL A 75 4.27 14.58 -10.07
N LYS A 76 3.91 14.40 -8.80
CA LYS A 76 3.12 15.39 -8.06
C LYS A 76 3.82 16.76 -7.97
N SER A 77 5.14 16.78 -7.86
CA SER A 77 5.93 18.03 -7.82
C SER A 77 6.09 18.69 -9.19
N GLU A 78 6.20 17.91 -10.28
CA GLU A 78 6.53 18.42 -11.62
C GLU A 78 5.28 18.62 -12.50
N ARG A 79 4.25 17.80 -12.31
CA ARG A 79 2.97 17.79 -13.05
C ARG A 79 1.82 17.38 -12.12
N CYS A 80 1.45 18.28 -11.20
CA CYS A 80 0.39 18.03 -10.22
C CYS A 80 -0.92 17.58 -10.87
N GLU A 81 -1.32 18.23 -11.96
CA GLU A 81 -2.54 17.90 -12.73
C GLU A 81 -2.56 16.44 -13.22
N LEU A 82 -1.41 15.88 -13.62
CA LEU A 82 -1.32 14.49 -14.09
C LEU A 82 -1.54 13.49 -12.94
N GLU A 83 -1.02 13.79 -11.74
CA GLU A 83 -1.24 12.94 -10.58
C GLU A 83 -2.68 13.08 -10.05
N GLU A 84 -3.27 14.29 -10.10
CA GLU A 84 -4.69 14.51 -9.77
C GLU A 84 -5.63 13.76 -10.73
N GLN A 85 -5.37 13.79 -12.03
CA GLN A 85 -6.11 13.00 -13.02
C GLN A 85 -6.01 11.50 -12.72
N ARG A 86 -4.83 11.02 -12.35
CA ARG A 86 -4.64 9.62 -11.95
C ARG A 86 -5.46 9.26 -10.70
N GLU A 87 -5.40 10.09 -9.66
CA GLU A 87 -6.14 9.88 -8.42
C GLU A 87 -7.65 9.88 -8.67
N PHE A 88 -8.14 10.81 -9.50
CA PHE A 88 -9.53 10.86 -9.93
C PHE A 88 -9.94 9.59 -10.67
N LEU A 89 -9.15 9.17 -11.66
CA LEU A 89 -9.43 7.98 -12.47
C LEU A 89 -9.46 6.69 -11.62
N ILE A 90 -8.59 6.57 -10.62
CA ILE A 90 -8.61 5.43 -9.68
C ILE A 90 -9.92 5.41 -8.89
N LYS A 91 -10.35 6.57 -8.39
CA LYS A 91 -11.59 6.70 -7.63
C LYS A 91 -12.81 6.36 -8.49
N GLU A 92 -12.88 6.93 -9.69
CA GLU A 92 -13.95 6.67 -10.66
C GLU A 92 -13.99 5.19 -11.06
N THR A 93 -12.84 4.59 -11.38
CA THR A 93 -12.75 3.16 -11.72
C THR A 93 -13.25 2.28 -10.57
N SER A 94 -12.89 2.62 -9.33
CA SER A 94 -13.36 1.88 -8.15
C SER A 94 -14.88 1.99 -7.97
N GLN A 95 -15.45 3.18 -8.19
CA GLN A 95 -16.89 3.42 -8.10
C GLN A 95 -17.64 2.68 -9.21
N ASN A 96 -17.15 2.75 -10.45
CA ASN A 96 -17.75 2.07 -11.60
C ASN A 96 -17.67 0.55 -11.47
N LYS A 97 -16.56 -0.02 -10.98
CA LYS A 97 -16.47 -1.47 -10.70
C LYS A 97 -17.47 -1.92 -9.65
N LYS A 98 -17.66 -1.12 -8.61
CA LYS A 98 -18.67 -1.41 -7.57
C LYS A 98 -20.08 -1.35 -8.17
N LEU A 99 -20.39 -0.28 -8.90
CA LEU A 99 -21.68 -0.09 -9.55
C LEU A 99 -22.00 -1.24 -10.52
N LEU A 100 -21.03 -1.66 -11.33
CA LEU A 100 -21.20 -2.78 -12.26
C LEU A 100 -21.58 -4.06 -11.51
N LYS A 101 -20.86 -4.36 -10.42
CA LYS A 101 -21.18 -5.50 -9.57
C LYS A 101 -22.57 -5.39 -8.94
N ASP A 102 -22.93 -4.21 -8.43
CA ASP A 102 -24.24 -3.98 -7.81
C ASP A 102 -25.38 -4.16 -8.84
N LEU A 103 -25.17 -3.75 -10.10
CA LEU A 103 -26.12 -3.97 -11.21
C LEU A 103 -26.23 -5.46 -11.58
N GLU A 104 -25.10 -6.18 -11.67
CA GLU A 104 -25.08 -7.62 -11.91
C GLU A 104 -25.80 -8.41 -10.80
N ASP A 105 -25.54 -8.07 -9.54
CA ASP A 105 -26.17 -8.68 -8.37
C ASP A 105 -27.69 -8.38 -8.34
N SER A 106 -28.11 -7.18 -8.76
CA SER A 106 -29.53 -6.83 -8.88
C SER A 106 -30.23 -7.64 -9.96
N LEU A 107 -29.60 -7.75 -11.14
CA LEU A 107 -30.13 -8.52 -12.27
C LEU A 107 -30.30 -10.00 -11.90
N LEU A 108 -29.30 -10.61 -11.26
CA LEU A 108 -29.37 -11.98 -10.75
C LEU A 108 -30.48 -12.16 -9.72
N ARG A 109 -30.66 -11.18 -8.82
CA ARG A 109 -31.72 -11.21 -7.82
C ARG A 109 -33.09 -11.17 -8.47
N GLU A 110 -33.33 -10.24 -9.38
CA GLU A 110 -34.61 -10.11 -10.10
C GLU A 110 -34.98 -11.40 -10.84
N LEU A 111 -34.02 -12.02 -11.54
CA LEU A 111 -34.20 -13.32 -12.19
C LEU A 111 -34.51 -14.45 -11.20
N ALA A 112 -33.89 -14.45 -10.02
CA ALA A 112 -34.09 -15.49 -9.02
C ALA A 112 -35.43 -15.36 -8.26
N THR A 113 -35.90 -14.13 -8.04
CA THR A 113 -37.19 -13.87 -7.35
C THR A 113 -38.41 -13.91 -8.26
N SER A 114 -38.25 -13.86 -9.58
CA SER A 114 -39.40 -13.91 -10.49
C SER A 114 -40.07 -15.28 -10.45
N THR A 115 -41.30 -15.33 -9.98
CA THR A 115 -42.15 -16.53 -9.98
C THR A 115 -43.23 -16.41 -11.04
N GLY A 116 -43.43 -17.44 -11.87
CA GLY A 116 -44.38 -17.44 -12.99
C GLY A 116 -43.70 -17.41 -14.35
N ASN A 117 -44.47 -17.21 -15.42
CA ASN A 117 -43.94 -17.16 -16.78
C ASN A 117 -43.27 -15.80 -17.03
N MET A 118 -41.94 -15.77 -17.03
CA MET A 118 -41.14 -14.53 -17.14
C MET A 118 -41.46 -13.70 -18.39
N LEU A 119 -41.88 -14.35 -19.48
CA LEU A 119 -42.20 -13.71 -20.75
C LEU A 119 -43.47 -12.85 -20.70
N ASP A 120 -44.35 -13.10 -19.71
CA ASP A 120 -45.62 -12.37 -19.56
C ASP A 120 -45.47 -11.15 -18.65
N ASN A 121 -44.33 -11.02 -17.93
CA ASN A 121 -44.06 -9.90 -17.04
C ASN A 121 -43.29 -8.78 -17.75
N VAL A 122 -44.04 -7.92 -18.45
CA VAL A 122 -43.50 -6.77 -19.20
C VAL A 122 -42.67 -5.82 -18.31
N GLU A 123 -43.06 -5.64 -17.04
CA GLU A 123 -42.34 -4.78 -16.09
C GLU A 123 -40.95 -5.33 -15.74
N LEU A 124 -40.87 -6.65 -15.53
CA LEU A 124 -39.60 -7.35 -15.31
C LEU A 124 -38.69 -7.25 -16.54
N VAL A 125 -39.25 -7.48 -17.75
CA VAL A 125 -38.47 -7.39 -19.00
C VAL A 125 -37.87 -5.98 -19.17
N ASN A 126 -38.66 -4.93 -18.93
CA ASN A 126 -38.17 -3.55 -19.03
C ASN A 126 -37.07 -3.26 -18.01
N THR A 127 -37.21 -3.74 -16.77
CA THR A 127 -36.22 -3.50 -15.70
C THR A 127 -34.90 -4.24 -15.99
N LEU A 128 -34.98 -5.46 -16.52
CA LEU A 128 -33.81 -6.23 -16.98
C LEU A 128 -33.11 -5.54 -18.15
N GLU A 129 -33.87 -5.00 -19.10
CA GLU A 129 -33.31 -4.27 -20.24
C GLU A 129 -32.62 -2.96 -19.81
N GLU A 130 -33.25 -2.17 -18.93
CA GLU A 130 -32.64 -0.97 -18.36
C GLU A 130 -31.37 -1.27 -17.56
N THR A 131 -31.39 -2.33 -16.74
CA THR A 131 -30.24 -2.73 -15.92
C THR A 131 -29.09 -3.18 -16.81
N LYS A 132 -29.38 -3.95 -17.86
CA LYS A 132 -28.40 -4.37 -18.87
C LYS A 132 -27.80 -3.19 -19.62
N LEU A 133 -28.62 -2.22 -20.04
CA LEU A 133 -28.14 -1.00 -20.71
C LEU A 133 -27.19 -0.21 -19.80
N LYS A 134 -27.59 0.04 -18.55
CA LYS A 134 -26.72 0.72 -17.57
C LYS A 134 -25.42 -0.04 -17.32
N ALA A 135 -25.47 -1.37 -17.22
CA ALA A 135 -24.27 -2.19 -17.04
C ALA A 135 -23.31 -2.07 -18.24
N ASN A 136 -23.84 -2.08 -19.46
CA ASN A 136 -23.05 -1.88 -20.67
C ASN A 136 -22.38 -0.49 -20.69
N GLU A 137 -23.12 0.57 -20.37
CA GLU A 137 -22.56 1.94 -20.29
C GLU A 137 -21.43 2.04 -19.26
N VAL A 138 -21.59 1.41 -18.09
CA VAL A 138 -20.55 1.39 -17.05
C VAL A 138 -19.34 0.58 -17.52
N SER A 139 -19.55 -0.53 -18.24
CA SER A 139 -18.48 -1.33 -18.83
C SER A 139 -17.68 -0.54 -19.87
N GLU A 140 -18.35 0.21 -20.75
CA GLU A 140 -17.68 1.09 -21.72
C GLU A 140 -16.86 2.18 -21.04
N LYS A 141 -17.39 2.80 -19.97
CA LYS A 141 -16.64 3.77 -19.15
C LYS A 141 -15.40 3.15 -18.51
N LEU A 142 -15.49 1.92 -18.02
CA LEU A 142 -14.35 1.20 -17.47
C LEU A 142 -13.29 0.91 -18.54
N GLU A 143 -13.69 0.57 -19.76
CA GLU A 143 -12.77 0.35 -20.87
C GLU A 143 -12.06 1.65 -21.30
N MET A 144 -12.81 2.74 -21.42
CA MET A 144 -12.24 4.07 -21.70
C MET A 144 -11.27 4.50 -20.58
N GLY A 145 -11.67 4.31 -19.32
CA GLY A 145 -10.81 4.61 -18.18
C GLY A 145 -9.52 3.79 -18.17
N ALA A 146 -9.55 2.53 -18.59
CA ALA A 146 -8.36 1.69 -18.71
C ALA A 146 -7.39 2.22 -19.78
N LYS A 147 -7.90 2.70 -20.93
CA LYS A 147 -7.08 3.32 -21.98
C LYS A 147 -6.42 4.61 -21.45
N THR A 148 -7.19 5.48 -20.82
CA THR A 148 -6.67 6.71 -20.21
C THR A 148 -5.62 6.42 -19.13
N ALA A 149 -5.80 5.35 -18.34
CA ALA A 149 -4.82 4.95 -17.32
C ALA A 149 -3.46 4.59 -17.93
N ILE A 150 -3.46 3.89 -19.07
CA ILE A 150 -2.24 3.54 -19.80
C ILE A 150 -1.52 4.81 -20.28
N ASP A 151 -2.26 5.76 -20.86
CA ASP A 151 -1.68 7.02 -21.34
C ASP A 151 -1.07 7.84 -20.19
N ILE A 152 -1.76 7.91 -19.05
CA ILE A 152 -1.24 8.54 -17.83
C ILE A 152 0.04 7.84 -17.37
N ASP A 153 0.06 6.51 -17.32
CA ASP A 153 1.24 5.77 -16.86
C ASP A 153 2.43 5.94 -17.82
N ILE A 154 2.21 6.02 -19.14
CA ILE A 154 3.26 6.34 -20.12
C ILE A 154 3.88 7.71 -19.83
N LEU A 155 3.05 8.72 -19.57
CA LEU A 155 3.53 10.07 -19.23
C LEU A 155 4.30 10.09 -17.90
N ARG A 156 3.83 9.34 -16.90
CA ARG A 156 4.49 9.22 -15.59
C ARG A 156 5.82 8.50 -15.71
N ASP A 157 5.90 7.44 -16.52
CA ASP A 157 7.12 6.65 -16.72
C ASP A 157 8.28 7.47 -17.29
N GLY A 158 8.02 8.60 -17.94
CA GLY A 158 9.05 9.58 -18.31
C GLY A 158 9.91 10.05 -17.12
N TYR A 159 9.37 10.07 -15.90
CA TYR A 159 10.07 10.47 -14.67
C TYR A 159 10.73 9.30 -13.92
N ARG A 160 10.46 8.06 -14.33
CA ARG A 160 10.96 6.84 -13.68
C ARG A 160 12.49 6.79 -13.50
N PRO A 161 13.33 7.28 -14.43
CA PRO A 161 14.78 7.25 -14.23
C PRO A 161 15.25 7.98 -12.96
N ALA A 162 14.62 9.12 -12.61
CA ALA A 162 14.94 9.84 -11.39
C ALA A 162 14.43 9.12 -10.14
N ALA A 163 13.23 8.53 -10.20
CA ALA A 163 12.66 7.73 -9.13
C ALA A 163 13.52 6.50 -8.81
N LYS A 164 13.94 5.76 -9.85
CA LYS A 164 14.82 4.59 -9.74
C LYS A 164 16.16 4.95 -9.11
N ARG A 165 16.76 6.08 -9.52
CA ARG A 165 17.98 6.58 -8.89
C ARG A 165 17.76 6.90 -7.41
N GLY A 166 16.64 7.52 -7.07
CA GLY A 166 16.24 7.78 -5.69
C GLY A 166 16.07 6.50 -4.86
N ALA A 167 15.46 5.45 -5.41
CA ALA A 167 15.32 4.17 -4.72
C ALA A 167 16.70 3.55 -4.44
N ILE A 168 17.57 3.47 -5.45
CA ILE A 168 18.95 2.96 -5.30
C ILE A 168 19.70 3.71 -4.19
N LEU A 169 19.63 5.04 -4.18
CA LEU A 169 20.31 5.87 -3.19
C LEU A 169 19.83 5.60 -1.75
N PHE A 170 18.52 5.37 -1.55
CA PHE A 170 17.98 5.01 -0.24
C PHE A 170 18.51 3.66 0.24
N PHE A 171 18.48 2.64 -0.62
CA PHE A 171 18.95 1.31 -0.24
C PHE A 171 20.45 1.28 0.03
N VAL A 172 21.25 2.01 -0.75
CA VAL A 172 22.68 2.21 -0.44
C VAL A 172 22.87 2.85 0.93
N LEU A 173 22.07 3.86 1.30
CA LEU A 173 22.13 4.45 2.65
C LEU A 173 21.70 3.46 3.74
N SER A 174 20.64 2.68 3.50
CA SER A 174 20.15 1.67 4.44
C SER A 174 21.18 0.57 4.69
N ASP A 175 21.87 0.14 3.64
CA ASP A 175 22.89 -0.91 3.67
C ASP A 175 24.16 -0.48 4.44
N MET A 176 24.40 0.82 4.62
CA MET A 176 25.50 1.31 5.48
C MET A 176 25.39 0.84 6.93
N SER A 177 24.18 0.50 7.39
CA SER A 177 23.96 -0.08 8.71
C SER A 177 24.66 -1.43 8.92
N SER A 178 24.97 -2.14 7.83
CA SER A 178 25.72 -3.41 7.87
C SER A 178 27.20 -3.20 8.22
N ILE A 179 27.76 -2.02 7.91
CA ILE A 179 29.15 -1.66 8.22
C ILE A 179 29.23 -1.18 9.68
N ASN A 180 28.31 -0.32 10.11
CA ASN A 180 28.23 0.12 11.50
C ASN A 180 26.76 0.39 11.87
N SER A 181 26.34 -0.18 13.00
CA SER A 181 24.98 -0.08 13.52
C SER A 181 24.51 1.34 13.82
N MET A 182 25.42 2.32 13.92
CA MET A 182 25.12 3.74 14.06
C MET A 182 24.60 4.38 12.76
N TYR A 183 24.88 3.81 11.58
CA TYR A 183 24.38 4.31 10.30
C TYR A 183 22.96 3.84 10.04
N GLN A 184 22.01 4.34 10.83
CA GLN A 184 20.59 4.08 10.65
C GLN A 184 19.88 5.32 10.12
N TYR A 185 19.28 5.18 8.94
CA TYR A 185 18.52 6.23 8.30
C TYR A 185 17.05 5.80 8.22
N SER A 186 16.15 6.69 8.62
CA SER A 186 14.71 6.47 8.45
C SER A 186 14.29 6.81 7.03
N LEU A 187 13.35 6.04 6.47
CA LEU A 187 12.74 6.37 5.18
C LEU A 187 12.10 7.77 5.18
N THR A 188 11.45 8.16 6.28
CA THR A 188 10.82 9.49 6.42
C THR A 188 11.83 10.62 6.23
N ALA A 189 12.95 10.61 6.95
CA ALA A 189 13.99 11.62 6.78
C ALA A 189 14.62 11.60 5.38
N TYR A 190 14.71 10.43 4.75
CA TYR A 190 15.16 10.34 3.37
C TYR A 190 14.18 11.01 2.40
N LEU A 191 12.87 10.81 2.57
CA LEU A 191 11.83 11.45 1.75
C LEU A 191 11.87 12.98 1.90
N ASP A 192 12.16 13.51 3.09
CA ASP A 192 12.34 14.95 3.29
C ASP A 192 13.53 15.49 2.48
N VAL A 193 14.68 14.79 2.52
CA VAL A 193 15.87 15.14 1.72
C VAL A 193 15.56 15.05 0.23
N PHE A 194 14.80 14.05 -0.19
CA PHE A 194 14.37 13.85 -1.57
C PHE A 194 13.51 15.03 -2.06
N GLN A 195 12.49 15.43 -1.30
CA GLN A 195 11.65 16.59 -1.62
C GLN A 195 12.44 17.90 -1.67
N ILE A 196 13.34 18.13 -0.70
CA ILE A 196 14.24 19.30 -0.72
C ILE A 196 15.11 19.29 -1.97
N SER A 197 15.57 18.11 -2.41
CA SER A 197 16.39 17.98 -3.63
C SER A 197 15.59 18.29 -4.89
N LEU A 198 14.33 17.88 -4.97
CA LEU A 198 13.44 18.23 -6.07
C LEU A 198 13.24 19.75 -6.15
N HIS A 199 12.87 20.40 -5.05
CA HIS A 199 12.65 21.85 -5.02
C HIS A 199 13.90 22.68 -5.30
N LYS A 200 15.09 22.23 -4.86
CA LYS A 200 16.35 22.96 -5.04
C LYS A 200 17.08 22.65 -6.35
N SER A 201 16.60 21.70 -7.13
CA SER A 201 17.23 21.35 -8.40
C SER A 201 16.86 22.36 -9.48
N MET A 202 17.79 22.67 -10.40
CA MET A 202 17.56 23.70 -11.42
C MET A 202 16.44 23.28 -12.38
N PRO A 203 15.41 24.13 -12.59
CA PRO A 203 14.34 23.86 -13.54
C PRO A 203 14.89 23.87 -14.97
N ASP A 204 14.29 23.07 -15.84
CA ASP A 204 14.60 23.01 -17.28
C ASP A 204 13.33 22.60 -18.03
N VAL A 205 13.11 23.14 -19.22
CA VAL A 205 11.97 22.84 -20.08
C VAL A 205 12.11 21.45 -20.70
N VAL A 206 13.34 21.02 -20.97
CA VAL A 206 13.61 19.71 -21.56
C VAL A 206 13.62 18.67 -20.45
N LEU A 207 12.62 17.77 -20.45
CA LEU A 207 12.45 16.72 -19.42
C LEU A 207 13.75 15.95 -19.15
N LYS A 208 14.46 15.53 -20.20
CA LYS A 208 15.73 14.79 -20.04
C LYS A 208 16.79 15.59 -19.27
N LYS A 209 16.92 16.90 -19.52
CA LYS A 209 17.86 17.77 -18.79
C LYS A 209 17.37 18.04 -17.37
N ARG A 210 16.07 18.28 -17.20
CA ARG A 210 15.43 18.44 -15.88
C ARG A 210 15.69 17.23 -14.98
N LEU A 211 15.51 16.02 -15.49
CA LEU A 211 15.77 14.77 -14.76
C LEU A 211 17.25 14.64 -14.37
N GLN A 212 18.18 15.02 -15.25
CA GLN A 212 19.61 15.03 -14.90
C GLN A 212 19.93 16.03 -13.79
N ASN A 213 19.34 17.23 -13.84
CA ASN A 213 19.50 18.22 -12.77
C ASN A 213 18.97 17.69 -11.42
N ILE A 214 17.80 17.04 -11.43
CA ILE A 214 17.22 16.37 -10.25
C ILE A 214 18.16 15.28 -9.74
N ILE A 215 18.60 14.36 -10.61
CA ILE A 215 19.47 13.23 -10.25
C ILE A 215 20.79 13.72 -9.65
N ASN A 216 21.42 14.73 -10.26
CA ASN A 216 22.68 15.29 -9.78
C ASN A 216 22.50 15.97 -8.42
N LYS A 217 21.44 16.78 -8.27
CA LYS A 217 21.17 17.47 -7.00
C LYS A 217 20.81 16.50 -5.89
N LEU A 218 19.99 15.50 -6.19
CA LEU A 218 19.63 14.43 -5.27
C LEU A 218 20.86 13.65 -4.82
N THR A 219 21.70 13.21 -5.76
CA THR A 219 22.94 12.47 -5.45
C THR A 219 23.83 13.29 -4.51
N TYR A 220 24.03 14.59 -4.80
CA TYR A 220 24.82 15.47 -3.94
C TYR A 220 24.23 15.66 -2.55
N ASN A 221 22.92 15.94 -2.45
CA ASN A 221 22.25 16.17 -1.17
C ASN A 221 22.21 14.90 -0.32
N VAL A 222 21.96 13.73 -0.94
CA VAL A 222 21.97 12.43 -0.26
C VAL A 222 23.38 12.07 0.21
N TYR A 223 24.40 12.29 -0.63
CA TYR A 223 25.79 12.11 -0.23
C TYR A 223 26.15 13.00 0.96
N THR A 224 25.81 14.29 0.89
CA THR A 224 26.05 15.25 1.98
C THR A 224 25.29 14.84 3.24
N TYR A 225 24.05 14.39 3.12
CA TYR A 225 23.24 13.88 4.24
C TYR A 225 23.88 12.65 4.90
N GLY A 226 24.32 11.68 4.10
CA GLY A 226 25.05 10.50 4.58
C GLY A 226 26.36 10.87 5.29
N CYS A 227 27.14 11.78 4.71
CA CYS A 227 28.41 12.25 5.27
C CYS A 227 28.25 13.15 6.50
N THR A 228 27.22 14.01 6.56
CA THR A 228 26.95 14.88 7.72
C THR A 228 26.36 14.10 8.90
N GLY A 229 25.76 12.93 8.66
CA GLY A 229 25.48 11.93 9.71
C GLY A 229 26.72 11.50 10.49
N LYS A 230 27.94 11.70 9.94
CA LYS A 230 29.21 11.42 10.63
C LYS A 230 29.63 12.49 11.65
N PHE A 231 28.97 13.67 11.69
CA PHE A 231 29.45 14.82 12.48
C PHE A 231 28.44 15.46 13.44
N LYS A 232 27.16 15.08 13.44
CA LYS A 232 26.21 15.52 14.49
C LYS A 232 26.11 14.49 15.61
N VAL A 233 27.23 14.25 16.29
CA VAL A 233 27.27 13.42 17.50
C VAL A 233 26.53 14.08 18.68
N ASN A 234 26.23 15.39 18.68
CA ASN A 234 25.64 16.04 19.85
C ASN A 234 24.54 17.07 19.54
N HIS A 235 23.41 16.68 18.96
CA HIS A 235 22.17 17.43 19.20
C HIS A 235 20.95 16.50 19.16
N PHE A 236 20.59 16.05 20.36
CA PHE A 236 19.37 15.35 20.73
C PHE A 236 18.15 15.76 19.88
N LYS A 237 17.66 14.84 19.04
CA LYS A 237 16.25 14.40 19.02
C LYS A 237 16.22 12.94 18.61
N TYR A 238 16.12 12.04 19.60
CA TYR A 238 15.68 10.67 19.38
C TYR A 238 14.30 10.71 18.74
N LYS A 239 14.22 10.47 17.43
CA LYS A 239 12.99 10.12 16.72
C LYS A 239 13.18 8.73 16.15
N PHE A 240 12.82 7.73 16.95
CA PHE A 240 12.80 6.31 16.61
C PHE A 240 11.66 5.97 15.64
N TYR A 241 11.74 6.29 14.35
CA TYR A 241 10.75 5.84 13.35
C TYR A 241 11.42 5.85 11.98
N THR A 242 11.53 4.80 11.18
CA THR A 242 10.70 3.61 10.93
C THR A 242 11.61 2.50 10.39
N LYS A 243 11.59 1.32 11.01
CA LYS A 243 12.01 0.08 10.34
C LYS A 243 10.75 -0.75 10.16
N ASP A 244 10.54 -1.16 8.92
CA ASP A 244 9.51 -2.03 8.36
C ASP A 244 8.65 -2.79 9.38
N TYR A 245 7.35 -2.54 9.36
CA TYR A 245 6.40 -3.15 10.30
C TYR A 245 5.85 -4.47 9.75
N LYS A 246 6.44 -5.62 10.10
CA LYS A 246 5.75 -6.88 9.80
C LYS A 246 4.53 -7.01 10.73
N ILE A 247 3.34 -7.16 10.13
CA ILE A 247 2.10 -7.44 10.87
C ILE A 247 1.90 -8.95 10.84
N ILE A 248 1.72 -9.56 12.00
CA ILE A 248 1.28 -10.93 12.14
C ILE A 248 -0.23 -10.86 12.39
N LEU A 249 -1.01 -11.44 11.48
CA LEU A 249 -2.44 -11.69 11.67
C LEU A 249 -2.60 -13.07 12.28
N ILE A 250 -3.11 -13.12 13.51
CA ILE A 250 -3.54 -14.38 14.11
C ILE A 250 -5.03 -14.53 13.80
N LYS A 251 -5.38 -15.63 13.15
CA LYS A 251 -6.77 -15.96 12.79
C LYS A 251 -7.53 -16.46 14.00
#